data_AF-A0AAD0NJA4-F1
#
_entry.id   AF-A0AAD0NJA4-F1
#
_cell.length_a   1.000
_cell.length_b   1.000
_cell.length_c   1.000
_cell.angle_alpha   90.00
_cell.angle_beta   90.00
_cell.angle_gamma   90.00
#
_symmetry.space_group_name_H-M   'P 1'
#
loop_
_entity.id
_entity.type
_entity.pdbx_description
1 polymer ?
#
loop_
_entity_poly.entity_id
_entity_poly.type
_entity_poly.pdbx_seq_one_letter_code
_entity_poly.pdbx_strand_id
1 'polypeptide(L)' 'MGVNQCLHQALLIARQPREQWRAQIEQIPEACQAPGVCTGREGCRQRVADYLRVQWLMIERREAAAGRRR' A
#
# COMPACT_ATOMS: atom_id res chain seq x y z
N MET A 1 10.35 19.34 0.73
CA MET A 1 10.94 18.17 0.04
C MET A 1 10.28 16.91 0.60
N GLY A 2 9.64 16.12 -0.26
CA GLY A 2 8.44 15.36 0.09
C GLY A 2 8.67 13.89 0.44
N VAL A 3 8.77 13.59 1.74
CA VAL A 3 8.49 12.25 2.32
C VAL A 3 7.08 11.75 1.95
N ASN A 4 6.20 12.67 1.55
CA ASN A 4 4.78 12.45 1.44
C ASN A 4 4.35 11.63 0.23
N GLN A 5 5.01 11.70 -0.93
CA GLN A 5 4.38 11.22 -2.17
C GLN A 5 4.19 9.70 -2.25
N CYS A 6 5.19 8.89 -1.89
CA CYS A 6 5.06 7.43 -2.01
C CYS A 6 4.20 6.80 -0.92
N LEU A 7 4.24 7.33 0.31
CA LEU A 7 3.30 6.94 1.37
C LEU A 7 1.88 7.42 1.09
N HIS A 8 1.73 8.62 0.52
CA HIS A 8 0.43 9.12 0.07
C HIS A 8 -0.15 8.23 -1.03
N GLN A 9 0.67 7.70 -1.94
CA GLN A 9 0.21 6.74 -2.93
C GLN A 9 -0.33 5.46 -2.28
N ALA A 10 0.34 4.93 -1.26
CA ALA A 10 -0.16 3.78 -0.50
C ALA A 10 -1.52 4.07 0.16
N LEU A 11 -1.70 5.27 0.71
CA LEU A 11 -2.99 5.70 1.28
C LEU A 11 -4.08 5.85 0.20
N LEU A 12 -3.73 6.33 -1.00
CA LEU A 12 -4.68 6.43 -2.11
C LEU A 12 -5.11 5.06 -2.61
N ILE A 13 -4.17 4.10 -2.72
CA ILE A 13 -4.47 2.72 -3.11
C ILE A 13 -5.36 2.06 -2.06
N ALA A 14 -5.07 2.24 -0.77
CA ALA A 14 -5.83 1.66 0.32
C ALA A 14 -7.29 2.16 0.41
N ARG A 15 -7.64 3.27 -0.28
CA ARG A 15 -9.03 3.76 -0.40
C ARG A 15 -9.83 3.07 -1.48
N GLN A 16 -9.17 2.36 -2.40
CA GLN A 16 -9.83 1.65 -3.50
C GLN A 16 -10.21 0.23 -3.08
N PRO A 17 -11.15 -0.43 -3.80
CA PRO A 17 -11.43 -1.84 -3.61
C PRO A 17 -10.15 -2.68 -3.69
N ARG A 18 -10.04 -3.66 -2.79
CA ARG A 18 -8.83 -4.47 -2.60
C ARG A 18 -8.41 -5.17 -3.91
N GLU A 19 -9.39 -5.54 -4.74
CA GLU A 19 -9.18 -6.20 -6.03
C GLU A 19 -8.34 -5.34 -7.00
N GLN A 20 -8.36 -4.02 -6.83
CA GLN A 20 -7.65 -3.07 -7.69
C GLN A 20 -6.23 -2.76 -7.21
N TRP A 21 -5.82 -3.24 -6.03
CA TRP A 21 -4.55 -2.84 -5.42
C TRP A 21 -3.36 -3.33 -6.23
N ARG A 22 -3.40 -4.58 -6.71
CA ARG A 22 -2.29 -5.18 -7.47
C ARG A 22 -1.89 -4.34 -8.69
N ALA A 23 -2.86 -3.97 -9.52
CA ALA A 23 -2.60 -3.20 -10.73
C ALA A 23 -2.00 -1.81 -10.41
N GLN A 24 -2.46 -1.19 -9.32
CA GLN A 24 -1.95 0.12 -8.88
C GLN A 24 -0.53 0.03 -8.30
N ILE A 25 -0.19 -1.04 -7.58
CA ILE A 25 1.18 -1.27 -7.08
C ILE A 25 2.16 -1.45 -8.24
N GLU A 26 1.77 -2.19 -9.28
CA GLU A 26 2.62 -2.42 -10.47
C GLU A 26 2.96 -1.11 -11.21
N GLN A 27 2.06 -0.12 -11.14
CA GLN A 27 2.28 1.23 -11.71
C GLN A 27 3.23 2.11 -10.88
N ILE A 28 3.56 1.73 -9.64
CA ILE A 28 4.50 2.50 -8.82
C ILE A 28 5.91 2.33 -9.39
N PRO A 29 6.62 3.42 -9.71
CA PRO A 29 8.02 3.36 -10.10
C PRO A 29 8.89 2.80 -8.97
N GLU A 30 9.89 1.99 -9.30
CA GLU A 30 10.86 1.47 -8.31
C GLU A 30 11.65 2.59 -7.62
N ALA A 31 11.91 3.68 -8.36
CA ALA A 31 12.53 4.89 -7.85
C ALA A 31 11.46 5.91 -7.43
N CYS A 32 11.38 6.23 -6.14
CA CYS A 32 10.59 7.38 -5.67
C CYS A 32 11.44 8.65 -5.74
N GLN A 33 10.81 9.77 -6.05
CA GLN A 33 11.44 11.10 -6.03
C GLN A 33 11.89 11.53 -4.61
N ALA A 34 11.55 10.73 -3.60
CA ALA A 34 11.93 10.93 -2.21
C ALA A 34 12.91 9.83 -1.76
N PRO A 35 14.23 10.01 -1.95
CA PRO A 35 15.23 8.99 -1.62
C PRO A 35 15.17 8.56 -0.14
N GLY A 36 14.77 9.45 0.79
CA GLY A 36 14.61 9.18 2.23
C GLY A 36 13.53 8.16 2.62
N VAL A 37 12.56 7.89 1.74
CA VAL A 37 11.39 7.02 2.04
C VAL A 37 11.62 5.59 1.60
N CYS A 38 12.48 5.39 0.60
CA CYS A 38 12.88 4.09 0.09
C CYS A 38 14.40 3.93 0.16
N THR A 39 15.02 4.49 1.20
CA THR A 39 16.44 4.29 1.46
C THR A 39 16.69 2.87 1.93
N GLY A 40 17.70 2.24 1.33
CA GLY A 40 18.29 0.98 1.80
C GLY A 40 17.73 -0.24 1.09
N ARG A 41 18.42 -0.69 0.03
CA ARG A 41 18.31 -1.97 -0.72
C ARG A 41 16.93 -2.42 -1.24
N GLU A 42 15.82 -1.95 -0.68
CA GLU A 42 14.45 -2.28 -1.05
C GLU A 42 13.84 -1.15 -1.89
N GLY A 43 13.23 -1.52 -3.02
CA GLY A 43 12.54 -0.59 -3.91
C GLY A 43 11.27 -0.02 -3.27
N CYS A 44 10.84 1.15 -3.78
CA CYS A 44 9.64 1.81 -3.28
C CYS A 44 8.38 0.97 -3.48
N ARG A 45 8.33 0.22 -4.57
CA ARG A 45 7.23 -0.71 -4.86
C ARG A 45 7.15 -1.79 -3.78
N GLN A 46 8.29 -2.34 -3.36
CA GLN A 46 8.37 -3.32 -2.27
C GLN A 46 7.78 -2.75 -0.97
N ARG A 47 8.24 -1.57 -0.54
CA ARG A 47 7.75 -0.96 0.70
C ARG A 47 6.26 -0.65 0.68
N VAL A 48 5.75 -0.13 -0.43
CA VAL A 48 4.31 0.13 -0.56
C VAL A 48 3.52 -1.17 -0.56
N ALA A 49 4.01 -2.21 -1.24
CA ALA A 49 3.38 -3.53 -1.24
C ALA A 49 3.33 -4.13 0.18
N ASP A 50 4.39 -3.99 0.98
CA ASP A 50 4.43 -4.50 2.35
C ASP A 50 3.48 -3.75 3.28
N TYR A 51 3.42 -2.43 3.19
CA TYR A 51 2.42 -1.63 3.92
C TYR A 51 0.99 -2.08 3.57
N LEU A 52 0.70 -2.21 2.28
CA LEU A 52 -0.63 -2.62 1.81
C LEU A 52 -0.95 -4.06 2.23
N ARG A 53 0.01 -4.98 2.28
CA ARG A 53 -0.21 -6.33 2.81
C ARG A 53 -0.72 -6.33 4.25
N VAL A 54 -0.20 -5.44 5.11
CA VAL A 54 -0.70 -5.29 6.48
C VAL A 54 -2.13 -4.72 6.47
N GLN A 55 -2.42 -3.71 5.65
CA GLN A 55 -3.77 -3.13 5.53
C GLN A 55 -4.78 -4.17 5.04
N TRP A 56 -4.40 -5.00 4.06
CA TRP A 56 -5.21 -6.08 3.53
C TRP A 56 -5.69 -7.02 4.64
N LEU A 57 -4.76 -7.53 5.45
CA LEU A 57 -5.07 -8.45 6.55
C LEU A 57 -6.05 -7.83 7.55
N MET A 58 -5.96 -6.52 7.78
CA MET A 58 -6.86 -5.81 8.68
C MET A 58 -8.26 -5.66 8.08
N ILE A 59 -8.38 -5.40 6.77
CA ILE A 59 -9.66 -5.32 6.06
C ILE A 59 -10.33 -6.69 6.04
N GLU A 60 -9.60 -7.73 5.63
CA GLU A 60 -10.09 -9.10 5.58
C GLU A 60 -10.62 -9.58 6.95
N ARG A 61 -9.89 -9.25 8.03
CA ARG A 61 -10.35 -9.54 9.41
C ARG A 61 -11.63 -8.81 9.78
N ARG A 62 -11.79 -7.54 9.37
CA ARG A 62 -13.01 -6.76 9.62
C ARG A 62 -14.20 -7.33 8.82
N GLU A 63 -13.99 -7.66 7.56
CA GLU A 63 -15.02 -8.28 6.70
C GLU A 63 -15.47 -9.64 7.27
N ALA A 64 -14.53 -10.50 7.67
CA ALA A 64 -14.84 -11.78 8.30
C ALA A 64 -15.56 -11.62 9.66
N ALA A 65 -15.24 -10.57 10.44
CA ALA A 65 -15.94 -10.27 11.68
C ALA A 65 -17.36 -9.72 11.44
N ALA A 66 -17.56 -8.88 10.41
CA ALA A 66 -18.86 -8.36 10.03
C ALA A 66 -19.77 -9.46 9.46
N GLY A 67 -19.24 -10.36 8.64
CA GLY A 67 -19.97 -11.50 8.08
C GLY A 67 -20.43 -12.51 9.15
N ARG A 68 -19.72 -12.63 10.27
CA ARG A 68 -20.11 -13.51 11.40
C ARG A 68 -21.21 -12.94 12.30
N ARG A 69 -21.55 -11.65 12.17
CA ARG A 69 -22.62 -11.00 12.94
C ARG A 69 -23.97 -10.99 12.23
N ARG A 70 -24.03 -11.46 10.98
CA ARG A 70 -25.26 -11.69 10.21
C ARG A 70 -25.61 -13.17 10.24
#